data_AF-A0A9D4LQC5-F1
#
_entry.id   AF-A0A9D4LQC5-F1
#
_cell.length_a   1.000
_cell.length_b   1.000
_cell.length_c   1.000
_cell.angle_alpha   90.00
_cell.angle_beta   90.00
_cell.angle_gamma   90.00
#
_symmetry.space_group_name_H-M   'P 1'
#
loop_
_entity.id
_entity.type
_entity.pdbx_description
1 polymer ?
#
loop_
_entity_poly.entity_id
_entity_poly.type
_entity_poly.pdbx_seq_one_letter_code
_entity_poly.pdbx_strand_id
1 'polypeptide(L)'
;MHENKQKYADVVDILESYQQTCEAIHLESGKVLEPVHAGRDQLTRERFSGAKRLRAAALTKKERLKALNPITFELFHLQMAVLTMFYQILYDETHTDIFTLHSQKVRLLRKEANGLDVKNQFDSCKELAISVIKAFLVQATLEHYNLQNTNSNPENIPNFEQMQDDEKKNE
;
A
#
# COMPACT_ATOMS: atom_id res chain seq x y z
N MET A 1 2.70 20.98 -22.71
CA MET A 1 1.43 21.60 -22.26
C MET A 1 1.25 21.29 -20.78
N HIS A 2 0.82 22.26 -19.97
CA HIS A 2 0.60 22.06 -18.53
C HIS A 2 -0.80 21.45 -18.33
N GLU A 3 -0.95 20.16 -18.60
CA GLU A 3 -2.24 19.46 -18.48
C GLU A 3 -2.62 19.33 -17.00
N ASN A 4 -3.79 19.86 -16.64
CA ASN A 4 -4.24 19.90 -15.25
C ASN A 4 -5.00 18.61 -14.92
N LYS A 5 -4.40 17.76 -14.09
CA LYS A 5 -5.01 16.51 -13.61
C LYS A 5 -6.36 16.68 -12.88
N GLN A 6 -6.76 17.91 -12.55
CA GLN A 6 -8.06 18.23 -11.94
C GLN A 6 -9.20 18.43 -12.95
N LYS A 7 -8.91 18.69 -14.23
CA LYS A 7 -9.91 18.89 -15.28
C LYS A 7 -10.10 17.60 -16.08
N TYR A 8 -11.34 17.15 -16.22
CA TYR A 8 -11.65 15.91 -16.94
C TYR A 8 -11.23 15.93 -18.42
N ALA A 9 -11.33 17.08 -19.09
CA ALA A 9 -10.89 17.23 -20.49
C ALA A 9 -9.38 16.99 -20.62
N ASP A 10 -8.58 17.72 -19.82
CA ASP A 10 -7.13 17.55 -19.77
C ASP A 10 -6.72 16.11 -19.38
N VAL A 11 -7.49 15.43 -18.51
CA VAL A 11 -7.25 14.03 -18.14
C VAL A 11 -7.50 13.06 -19.31
N VAL A 12 -8.42 13.38 -20.23
CA VAL A 12 -8.63 12.59 -21.46
C VAL A 12 -7.43 12.74 -22.40
N ASP A 13 -6.88 13.95 -22.53
CA ASP A 13 -5.70 14.21 -23.35
C ASP A 13 -4.45 13.51 -22.78
N ILE A 14 -4.28 13.55 -21.45
CA ILE A 14 -3.24 12.79 -20.73
C ILE A 14 -3.36 11.28 -21.03
N LEU A 15 -4.58 10.75 -20.99
CA LEU A 15 -4.86 9.33 -21.25
C LEU A 15 -4.48 8.92 -22.69
N GLU A 16 -4.75 9.79 -23.64
CA GLU A 16 -4.43 9.57 -25.06
C GLU A 16 -2.92 9.62 -25.32
N SER A 17 -2.21 10.57 -24.70
CA SER A 17 -0.75 10.63 -24.70
C SER A 17 -0.12 9.34 -24.11
N TYR A 18 -0.67 8.85 -23.00
CA TYR A 18 -0.24 7.58 -22.39
C TYR A 18 -0.47 6.38 -23.33
N GLN A 19 -1.65 6.28 -23.95
CA GLN A 19 -1.97 5.20 -24.88
C GLN A 19 -1.00 5.21 -26.08
N GLN A 20 -0.80 6.37 -26.71
CA GLN A 20 0.10 6.51 -27.85
C GLN A 20 1.54 6.11 -27.50
N THR A 21 2.01 6.50 -26.32
CA THR A 21 3.34 6.11 -25.81
C THR A 21 3.46 4.60 -25.64
N CYS A 22 2.46 3.95 -25.02
CA CYS A 22 2.45 2.50 -24.83
C CYS A 22 2.39 1.76 -26.17
N GLU A 23 1.58 2.22 -27.12
CA GLU A 23 1.46 1.65 -28.46
C GLU A 23 2.78 1.74 -29.24
N ALA A 24 3.47 2.89 -29.18
CA ALA A 24 4.75 3.08 -29.83
C ALA A 24 5.82 2.10 -29.29
N ILE A 25 5.96 2.00 -27.96
CA ILE A 25 6.94 1.10 -27.31
C ILE A 25 6.66 -0.38 -27.63
N HIS A 26 5.39 -0.77 -27.70
CA HIS A 26 5.02 -2.15 -28.03
C HIS A 26 5.22 -2.47 -29.52
N LEU A 27 4.95 -1.51 -30.40
CA LEU A 27 5.22 -1.63 -31.83
C LEU A 27 6.72 -1.82 -32.11
N GLU A 28 7.57 -1.03 -31.45
CA GLU A 28 9.03 -1.13 -31.56
C GLU A 28 9.59 -2.45 -31.00
N SER A 29 8.97 -2.99 -29.96
CA SER A 29 9.40 -4.26 -29.34
C SER A 29 8.84 -5.50 -30.02
N GLY A 30 7.97 -5.37 -31.03
CA GLY A 30 7.34 -6.48 -31.75
C GLY A 30 6.42 -7.34 -30.88
N LYS A 31 6.04 -6.85 -29.69
CA LYS A 31 5.20 -7.56 -28.72
C LYS A 31 3.76 -7.09 -28.81
N VAL A 32 2.82 -8.00 -28.52
CA VAL A 32 1.40 -7.65 -28.40
C VAL A 32 1.21 -6.69 -27.23
N LEU A 33 0.37 -5.67 -27.41
CA LEU A 33 0.05 -4.68 -26.37
C LEU A 33 -0.61 -5.40 -25.17
N GLU A 34 0.16 -5.59 -24.11
CA GLU A 34 -0.32 -6.13 -22.86
C GLU A 34 -1.01 -5.04 -22.03
N PRO A 35 -1.89 -5.41 -21.08
CA PRO A 35 -2.53 -4.42 -20.25
C PRO A 35 -1.52 -3.69 -19.36
N VAL A 36 -1.56 -2.35 -19.39
CA VAL A 36 -0.62 -1.48 -18.65
C VAL A 36 -1.31 -0.89 -17.43
N HIS A 37 -0.62 -0.96 -16.30
CA HIS A 37 -1.03 -0.40 -15.03
C HIS A 37 -0.99 1.13 -15.07
N ALA A 38 -2.10 1.80 -14.77
CA ALA A 38 -2.19 3.25 -14.72
C ALA A 38 -2.95 3.73 -13.48
N GLY A 39 -2.31 4.59 -12.68
CA GLY A 39 -2.88 5.21 -11.48
C GLY A 39 -2.04 4.99 -10.23
N ARG A 40 -2.03 5.95 -9.31
CA ARG A 40 -1.28 5.89 -8.04
C ARG A 40 -2.10 6.28 -6.81
N ASP A 41 -3.23 6.96 -6.99
CA ASP A 41 -4.15 7.35 -5.91
C ASP A 41 -5.63 7.18 -6.30
N GLN A 42 -6.52 7.21 -5.31
CA GLN A 42 -7.96 6.96 -5.48
C GLN A 42 -8.65 8.00 -6.37
N LEU A 43 -8.25 9.28 -6.29
CA LEU A 43 -8.83 10.34 -7.10
C LEU A 43 -8.43 10.21 -8.57
N THR A 44 -7.20 9.77 -8.83
CA THR A 44 -6.71 9.44 -10.16
C THR A 44 -7.48 8.24 -10.72
N ARG A 45 -7.77 7.22 -9.93
CA ARG A 45 -8.63 6.10 -10.36
C ARG A 45 -10.04 6.57 -10.70
N GLU A 46 -10.67 7.40 -9.86
CA GLU A 46 -12.03 7.90 -10.15
C GLU A 46 -12.07 8.76 -11.41
N ARG A 47 -11.05 9.59 -11.62
CA ARG A 47 -10.92 10.42 -12.83
C ARG A 47 -10.67 9.58 -14.07
N PHE A 48 -9.79 8.60 -14.01
CA PHE A 48 -9.51 7.69 -15.12
C PHE A 48 -10.69 6.75 -15.40
N SER A 49 -11.40 6.29 -14.36
CA SER A 49 -12.63 5.51 -14.48
C SER A 49 -13.79 6.35 -15.02
N GLY A 50 -13.88 7.63 -14.61
CA GLY A 50 -14.82 8.61 -15.15
C GLY A 50 -14.55 8.89 -16.63
N ALA A 51 -13.31 9.18 -17.00
CA ALA A 51 -12.88 9.35 -18.39
C ALA A 51 -13.14 8.09 -19.23
N LYS A 52 -12.87 6.90 -18.68
CA LYS A 52 -13.20 5.61 -19.30
C LYS A 52 -14.70 5.44 -19.50
N ARG A 53 -15.55 5.83 -18.54
CA ARG A 53 -17.02 5.77 -18.67
C ARG A 53 -17.52 6.76 -19.72
N LEU A 54 -16.99 7.98 -19.75
CA LEU A 54 -17.30 8.99 -20.77
C LEU A 54 -16.92 8.48 -22.18
N ARG A 55 -15.78 7.78 -22.32
CA ARG A 55 -15.36 7.15 -23.58
C ARG A 55 -15.96 5.77 -23.86
N ALA A 56 -16.55 5.09 -22.89
CA ALA A 56 -17.26 3.82 -23.13
C ALA A 56 -18.52 4.01 -24.00
N ALA A 57 -19.04 5.25 -24.07
CA ALA A 57 -20.05 5.66 -25.02
C ALA A 57 -19.52 5.84 -26.46
N ALA A 58 -18.20 5.68 -26.69
CA ALA A 58 -17.59 5.85 -28.00
C ALA A 58 -17.81 4.63 -28.93
N LEU A 59 -17.98 4.94 -30.22
CA LEU A 59 -18.56 4.05 -31.22
C LEU A 59 -17.57 2.98 -31.71
N THR A 60 -16.26 3.17 -31.55
CA THR A 60 -15.24 2.26 -32.10
C THR A 60 -14.45 1.51 -31.03
N LYS A 61 -13.89 0.34 -31.39
CA LYS A 61 -13.06 -0.48 -30.49
C LYS A 61 -11.72 0.19 -30.14
N LYS A 62 -11.18 1.03 -31.04
CA LYS A 62 -9.91 1.76 -30.85
C LYS A 62 -10.01 2.82 -29.75
N GLU A 63 -11.20 3.37 -29.54
CA GLU A 63 -11.49 4.40 -28.51
C GLU A 63 -11.64 3.83 -27.08
N ARG A 64 -11.69 2.51 -26.91
CA ARG A 64 -12.12 1.87 -25.65
C ARG A 64 -11.03 1.62 -24.61
N LEU A 65 -9.79 2.08 -24.81
CA LEU A 65 -8.68 2.00 -23.83
C LEU A 65 -8.58 0.63 -23.12
N LYS A 66 -8.88 -0.47 -23.82
CA LYS A 66 -9.04 -1.80 -23.20
C LYS A 66 -7.74 -2.29 -22.54
N ALA A 67 -6.60 -1.82 -23.03
CA ALA A 67 -5.27 -2.08 -22.48
C ALA A 67 -5.00 -1.38 -21.14
N LEU A 68 -5.74 -0.33 -20.76
CA LEU A 68 -5.56 0.30 -19.44
C LEU A 68 -6.36 -0.41 -18.34
N ASN A 69 -6.65 -1.70 -18.50
CA ASN A 69 -7.44 -2.50 -17.59
C ASN A 69 -6.60 -3.65 -17.00
N PRO A 70 -6.51 -3.81 -15.68
CA PRO A 70 -7.28 -3.10 -14.65
C PRO A 70 -6.69 -1.73 -14.28
N ILE A 71 -7.59 -0.76 -14.08
CA ILE A 71 -7.25 0.46 -13.31
C ILE A 71 -7.28 0.06 -11.84
N THR A 72 -6.11 -0.24 -11.30
CA THR A 72 -5.89 -0.54 -9.89
C THR A 72 -5.65 0.74 -9.11
N PHE A 73 -6.00 0.72 -7.83
CA PHE A 73 -5.75 1.82 -6.92
C PHE A 73 -4.68 1.40 -5.93
N GLU A 74 -3.67 2.23 -5.75
CA GLU A 74 -2.84 2.18 -4.56
C GLU A 74 -3.53 3.03 -3.49
N LEU A 75 -3.78 2.42 -2.33
CA LEU A 75 -4.37 3.07 -1.16
C LEU A 75 -3.35 3.97 -0.45
N PHE A 76 -2.49 4.68 -1.19
CA PHE A 76 -1.37 5.44 -0.62
C PHE A 76 -1.83 6.48 0.39
N HIS A 77 -2.86 7.27 0.08
CA HIS A 77 -3.39 8.25 1.02
C HIS A 77 -4.06 7.63 2.24
N LEU A 78 -4.68 6.46 2.10
CA LEU A 78 -5.22 5.72 3.25
C LEU A 78 -4.08 5.17 4.11
N GLN A 79 -3.05 4.57 3.51
CA GLN A 79 -1.85 4.11 4.21
C GLN A 79 -1.18 5.27 4.96
N MET A 80 -1.08 6.43 4.33
CA MET A 80 -0.55 7.65 4.94
C MET A 80 -1.44 8.15 6.08
N ALA A 81 -2.76 8.16 5.93
CA ALA A 81 -3.68 8.56 6.98
C ALA A 81 -3.61 7.63 8.20
N VAL A 82 -3.57 6.31 7.98
CA VAL A 82 -3.40 5.30 9.03
C VAL A 82 -2.07 5.48 9.74
N LEU A 83 -0.98 5.67 8.98
CA LEU A 83 0.34 5.90 9.54
C LEU A 83 0.39 7.20 10.36
N THR A 84 -0.23 8.28 9.88
CA THR A 84 -0.33 9.53 10.64
C THR A 84 -1.08 9.34 11.95
N MET A 85 -2.21 8.63 11.96
CA MET A 85 -2.93 8.32 13.20
C MET A 85 -2.08 7.50 14.17
N PHE A 86 -1.34 6.51 13.65
CA PHE A 86 -0.43 5.70 14.46
C PHE A 86 0.64 6.55 15.16
N TYR A 87 1.22 7.52 14.44
CA TYR A 87 2.18 8.45 15.00
C TYR A 87 1.54 9.47 15.96
N GLN A 88 0.34 9.95 15.70
CA GLN A 88 -0.37 10.86 16.64
C GLN A 88 -0.60 10.23 18.01
N ILE A 89 -0.77 8.91 18.08
CA ILE A 89 -1.04 8.19 19.33
C ILE A 89 0.26 7.79 20.02
N LEU A 90 1.26 7.34 19.26
CA LEU A 90 2.43 6.63 19.81
C LEU A 90 3.74 7.42 19.73
N TYR A 91 3.78 8.54 19.00
CA TYR A 91 4.98 9.36 18.84
C TYR A 91 4.92 10.58 19.76
N ASP A 92 5.77 10.58 20.78
CA ASP A 92 5.91 11.67 21.73
C ASP A 92 7.39 12.00 21.91
N GLU A 93 7.78 13.24 21.56
CA GLU A 93 9.17 13.71 21.70
C GLU A 93 9.49 14.14 23.13
N THR A 94 8.47 14.43 23.94
CA THR A 94 8.62 14.96 25.30
C THR A 94 8.88 13.86 26.31
N HIS A 95 8.30 12.68 26.10
CA HIS A 95 8.48 11.51 26.96
C HIS A 95 9.42 10.49 26.30
N THR A 96 10.46 10.10 27.03
CA THR A 96 11.40 9.05 26.62
C THR A 96 10.99 7.67 27.12
N ASP A 97 9.72 7.52 27.50
CA ASP A 97 9.20 6.26 28.03
C ASP A 97 9.50 5.10 27.09
N ILE A 98 9.84 3.98 27.73
CA ILE A 98 10.07 2.73 27.04
C ILE A 98 8.78 2.44 26.27
N PHE A 99 8.91 2.20 24.96
CA PHE A 99 7.82 1.88 24.02
C PHE A 99 7.10 3.03 23.32
N THR A 100 7.48 4.30 23.51
CA THR A 100 7.08 5.35 22.55
C THR A 100 7.78 5.17 21.20
N LEU A 101 7.13 5.54 20.09
CA LEU A 101 7.76 5.50 18.76
C LEU A 101 9.01 6.36 18.68
N HIS A 102 9.03 7.48 19.42
CA HIS A 102 10.19 8.36 19.48
C HIS A 102 11.37 7.67 20.20
N SER A 103 11.14 6.98 21.33
CA SER A 103 12.22 6.25 21.98
C SER A 103 12.76 5.11 21.09
N GLN A 104 11.89 4.40 20.36
CA GLN A 104 12.33 3.38 19.40
C GLN A 104 13.07 3.97 18.21
N LYS A 105 12.66 5.14 17.69
CA LYS A 105 13.39 5.87 16.65
C LYS A 105 14.83 6.11 17.06
N VAL A 106 15.04 6.61 18.27
CA VAL A 106 16.38 6.91 18.82
C VAL A 106 17.18 5.62 18.98
N ARG A 107 16.60 4.56 19.56
CA ARG A 107 17.27 3.27 19.77
C ARG A 107 17.68 2.58 18.46
N LEU A 108 16.83 2.66 17.45
CA LEU A 108 17.08 2.07 16.12
C LEU A 108 17.85 3.01 15.18
N LEU A 109 18.28 4.19 15.66
CA LEU A 109 19.04 5.19 14.91
C LEU A 109 18.34 5.64 13.60
N ARG A 110 17.00 5.67 13.58
CA ARG A 110 16.18 6.05 12.43
C ARG A 110 15.96 7.56 12.36
N LYS A 111 17.03 8.32 12.12
CA LYS A 111 17.02 9.80 12.14
C LYS A 111 15.97 10.41 11.21
N GLU A 112 15.83 9.84 10.01
CA GLU A 112 14.94 10.27 8.93
C GLU A 112 13.45 9.91 9.16
N ALA A 113 13.07 9.35 10.30
CA ALA A 113 11.68 9.04 10.62
C ALA A 113 11.09 10.13 11.54
N ASN A 114 10.71 11.28 10.98
CA ASN A 114 10.09 12.38 11.72
C ASN A 114 8.58 12.15 11.90
N GLY A 115 8.17 11.88 13.15
CA GLY A 115 6.77 11.70 13.49
C GLY A 115 5.92 12.96 13.47
N LEU A 116 6.54 14.15 13.48
CA LEU A 116 5.85 15.43 13.29
C LEU A 116 5.55 15.72 11.81
N ASP A 117 6.23 15.04 10.89
CA ASP A 117 6.09 15.24 9.44
C ASP A 117 6.00 13.90 8.68
N VAL A 118 5.06 13.05 9.11
CA VAL A 118 4.81 11.73 8.50
C VAL A 118 4.52 11.83 7.00
N LYS A 119 3.90 12.93 6.55
CA LYS A 119 3.52 13.10 5.14
C LYS A 119 4.74 13.21 4.23
N ASN A 120 5.73 14.04 4.60
CA ASN A 120 6.91 14.22 3.78
C ASN A 120 7.97 13.13 4.04
N GLN A 121 7.91 12.45 5.20
CA GLN A 121 8.82 11.36 5.57
C GLN A 121 8.12 9.99 5.61
N PHE A 122 7.14 9.79 4.71
CA PHE A 122 6.24 8.63 4.73
C PHE A 122 6.99 7.30 4.74
N ASP A 123 7.96 7.10 3.84
CA ASP A 123 8.67 5.82 3.72
C ASP A 123 9.50 5.52 4.98
N SER A 124 10.25 6.50 5.48
CA SER A 124 11.03 6.36 6.72
C SER A 124 10.15 6.08 7.94
N CYS A 125 9.03 6.79 8.08
CA CYS A 125 8.08 6.59 9.16
C CYS A 125 7.39 5.22 9.06
N LYS A 126 7.04 4.80 7.85
CA LYS A 126 6.48 3.47 7.58
C LYS A 126 7.45 2.37 7.96
N GLU A 127 8.72 2.49 7.59
CA GLU A 127 9.75 1.50 7.96
C GLU A 127 9.94 1.38 9.47
N LEU A 128 9.98 2.51 10.18
CA LEU A 128 10.08 2.50 11.64
C LEU A 128 8.85 1.83 12.27
N ALA A 129 7.63 2.24 11.87
CA ALA A 129 6.40 1.66 12.38
C ALA A 129 6.34 0.13 12.15
N ILE A 130 6.67 -0.33 10.94
CA ILE A 130 6.73 -1.76 10.62
C ILE A 130 7.75 -2.49 11.49
N SER A 131 8.94 -1.91 11.70
CA SER A 131 9.97 -2.52 12.54
C SER A 131 9.51 -2.70 13.98
N VAL A 132 8.86 -1.68 14.54
CA VAL A 132 8.31 -1.72 15.90
C VAL A 132 7.17 -2.74 15.99
N ILE A 133 6.20 -2.70 15.07
CA ILE A 133 5.06 -3.65 15.04
C ILE A 133 5.57 -5.09 14.94
N LYS A 134 6.54 -5.36 14.06
CA LYS A 134 7.14 -6.70 13.93
C LYS A 134 7.80 -7.14 15.22
N ALA A 135 8.55 -6.27 15.90
CA ALA A 135 9.18 -6.60 17.17
C ALA A 135 8.13 -6.95 18.25
N PHE A 136 7.03 -6.18 18.33
CA PHE A 136 5.92 -6.48 19.23
C PHE A 136 5.21 -7.80 18.89
N LEU A 137 4.98 -8.07 17.61
CA LEU A 137 4.37 -9.32 17.16
C LEU A 137 5.25 -10.52 17.51
N VAL A 138 6.57 -10.41 17.31
CA VAL A 138 7.54 -11.44 17.70
C VAL A 138 7.49 -11.66 19.21
N GLN A 139 7.56 -10.59 20.01
CA GLN A 139 7.49 -10.70 21.47
C GLN A 139 6.19 -11.35 21.95
N ALA A 140 5.04 -10.90 21.44
CA ALA A 140 3.75 -11.47 21.79
C ALA A 140 3.63 -12.95 21.38
N THR A 141 4.23 -13.32 20.23
CA THR A 141 4.29 -14.71 19.78
C THR A 141 5.17 -15.56 20.69
N LEU A 142 6.35 -15.05 21.08
CA LEU A 142 7.24 -15.73 22.02
C LEU A 142 6.56 -15.95 23.37
N GLU A 143 5.88 -14.94 23.90
CA GLU A 143 5.11 -15.04 25.13
C GLU A 143 3.95 -16.04 25.01
N HIS A 144 3.20 -16.01 23.90
CA HIS A 144 2.08 -16.92 23.67
C HIS A 144 2.50 -18.39 23.65
N TYR A 145 3.64 -18.69 23.04
CA TYR A 145 4.17 -20.06 22.94
C TYR A 145 5.20 -20.41 24.03
N ASN A 146 5.38 -19.56 25.04
CA ASN A 146 6.40 -19.71 26.09
C ASN A 146 7.83 -19.95 25.56
N LEU A 147 8.18 -19.30 24.46
CA LEU A 147 9.49 -19.38 23.83
C LEU A 147 10.46 -18.36 24.45
N GLN A 148 11.68 -18.80 24.77
CA GLN A 148 12.70 -17.93 25.36
C GLN A 148 13.30 -16.96 24.34
N ASN A 149 13.37 -17.37 23.07
CA ASN A 149 13.90 -16.57 21.97
C ASN A 149 13.42 -17.11 20.62
N THR A 150 13.72 -16.38 19.54
CA THR A 150 13.34 -16.73 18.17
C THR A 150 13.97 -18.02 17.64
N ASN A 151 14.97 -18.58 18.34
CA ASN A 151 15.62 -19.84 17.97
C ASN A 151 15.06 -21.02 18.76
N SER A 152 14.11 -20.77 19.66
CA SER A 152 13.48 -21.81 20.49
C SER A 152 12.42 -22.55 19.66
N ASN A 153 12.37 -23.87 19.79
CA ASN A 153 11.30 -24.66 19.18
C ASN A 153 10.04 -24.60 20.05
N PRO A 154 8.85 -24.37 19.47
CA PRO A 154 7.61 -24.37 20.23
C PRO A 154 7.32 -25.76 20.81
N GLU A 155 7.19 -25.84 22.14
CA GLU A 155 6.80 -27.07 22.83
C GLU A 155 5.27 -27.27 22.80
N ASN A 156 4.50 -26.19 22.70
CA ASN A 156 3.04 -26.18 22.56
C ASN A 156 2.61 -25.88 21.12
N ILE A 157 2.93 -26.77 20.19
CA ILE A 157 2.34 -26.70 18.84
C ILE A 157 0.87 -27.14 18.96
N PRO A 158 -0.11 -26.34 18.51
CA PRO A 158 -1.49 -26.76 18.47
C PRO A 158 -1.62 -28.05 17.68
N ASN A 159 -2.26 -29.07 18.25
CA ASN A 159 -2.52 -30.29 17.50
C ASN A 159 -3.60 -30.00 16.45
N PHE A 160 -3.17 -29.70 15.22
CA PHE A 160 -4.05 -29.35 14.11
C PHE A 160 -5.05 -30.45 13.76
N GLU A 161 -4.79 -31.70 14.13
CA GLU A 161 -5.74 -32.82 13.95
C GLU A 161 -6.92 -32.72 14.94
N GLN A 162 -6.70 -32.27 16.17
CA GLN A 162 -7.77 -32.09 17.16
C GLN A 162 -8.65 -30.88 16.88
N MET A 163 -8.11 -29.81 16.28
CA MET A 163 -8.89 -28.61 15.95
C MET A 163 -9.91 -28.85 14.82
N GLN A 164 -9.67 -29.80 13.91
CA GLN A 164 -10.64 -30.18 12.87
C GLN A 164 -11.82 -31.01 13.41
N ASP A 165 -11.60 -31.76 14.49
CA ASP A 165 -12.65 -32.57 15.11
C ASP A 165 -13.61 -31.73 15.97
N ASP A 166 -13.15 -30.60 16.51
CA ASP A 166 -13.97 -29.67 17.29
C ASP A 166 -14.87 -28.78 16.40
N GLU A 167 -14.48 -28.52 15.15
CA GLU A 167 -15.38 -27.89 14.15
C GLU A 167 -16.53 -28.81 13.74
N LYS A 168 -16.29 -30.13 13.67
CA LYS A 168 -17.33 -31.12 13.30
C LYS A 168 -18.30 -31.48 14.42
N LYS A 169 -17.98 -31.15 15.68
CA LYS A 169 -18.86 -31.40 16.83
C LYS A 169 -19.90 -30.30 17.07
N ASN A 170 -19.79 -29.18 16.36
CA ASN A 170 -20.70 -28.03 16.47
C ASN A 170 -21.58 -27.84 15.22
N GLU A 171 -21.61 -28.81 14.30
CA GLU A 171 -22.66 -28.98 13.27
C GLU A 171 -23.67 -30.05 13.71
#